data_AF-A0A836XE58-F1
#
_entry.id   AF-A0A836XE58-F1
#
_cell.length_a   1.000
_cell.length_b   1.000
_cell.length_c   1.000
_cell.angle_alpha   90.00
_cell.angle_beta   90.00
_cell.angle_gamma   90.00
#
_symmetry.space_group_name_H-M   'P 1'
#
loop_
_entity.id
_entity.type
_entity.pdbx_description
1 polymer ?
#
loop_
_entity_poly.entity_id
_entity_poly.type
_entity_poly.pdbx_seq_one_letter_code
_entity_poly.pdbx_strand_id
1 'polypeptide(L)'
;MPAPEIILFVLLAYLTGAFPSAVWVGKTFYNTDVREYGSGNAGATNTFRVLGKGAGIPVFLMDVLKGWLSVNYVYFISNTDALSPELFFENQLAFGIAAVIGH
;
A
#
# COMPACT_ATOMS: atom_id res chain seq x y z
N MET A 1 -12.56 -24.54 -0.21
CA MET A 1 -11.27 -24.25 0.42
C MET A 1 -10.72 -22.98 -0.24
N PRO A 2 -10.75 -21.81 0.43
CA PRO A 2 -10.39 -20.52 -0.17
C PRO A 2 -8.88 -20.28 -0.33
N ALA A 3 -8.04 -21.30 -0.10
CA ALA A 3 -6.58 -21.17 -0.08
C ALA A 3 -5.97 -20.49 -1.34
N PRO A 4 -6.40 -20.82 -2.58
CA PRO A 4 -5.87 -20.15 -3.78
C PRO A 4 -6.23 -18.66 -3.83
N GLU A 5 -7.45 -18.30 -3.41
CA GLU A 5 -7.91 -16.90 -3.38
C GLU A 5 -7.15 -16.09 -2.34
N ILE A 6 -6.91 -16.65 -1.15
CA ILE A 6 -6.14 -15.98 -0.10
C ILE A 6 -4.73 -15.69 -0.59
N ILE A 7 -4.06 -16.66 -1.23
CA ILE A 7 -2.71 -16.45 -1.78
C ILE A 7 -2.73 -15.32 -2.82
N LEU A 8 -3.73 -15.31 -3.72
CA LEU A 8 -3.89 -14.24 -4.70
C LEU A 8 -4.03 -12.87 -4.02
N PHE A 9 -4.89 -12.75 -3.00
CA PHE A 9 -5.08 -11.48 -2.30
C PHE A 9 -3.89 -11.06 -1.43
N VAL A 10 -3.10 -12.00 -0.89
CA VAL A 10 -1.80 -11.69 -0.27
C VAL A 10 -0.85 -11.08 -1.30
N LEU A 11 -0.76 -11.68 -2.49
CA LEU A 11 0.09 -11.15 -3.57
C LEU A 11 -0.38 -9.78 -4.03
N LEU A 12 -1.69 -9.58 -4.20
CA LEU A 12 -2.25 -8.27 -4.54
C LEU A 12 -2.00 -7.24 -3.45
N ALA A 13 -2.14 -7.61 -2.17
CA ALA A 13 -1.86 -6.72 -1.04
C ALA A 13 -0.39 -6.27 -1.02
N TYR A 14 0.54 -7.20 -1.26
CA TYR A 14 1.96 -6.89 -1.41
C TYR A 14 2.22 -5.93 -2.58
N LEU A 15 1.67 -6.22 -3.76
CA LEU A 15 1.85 -5.37 -4.95
C LEU A 15 1.24 -3.97 -4.76
N THR A 16 0.09 -3.87 -4.11
CA THR A 16 -0.55 -2.60 -3.75
C THR A 16 0.31 -1.79 -2.77
N GLY A 17 0.90 -2.45 -1.77
CA GLY A 17 1.89 -1.82 -0.88
C GLY A 17 3.15 -1.33 -1.60
N ALA A 18 3.66 -2.15 -2.52
CA ALA A 18 4.86 -1.90 -3.33
C ALA A 18 4.68 -0.83 -4.41
N PHE A 19 3.48 -0.26 -4.57
CA PHE A 19 3.27 0.84 -5.49
C PHE A 19 4.14 2.06 -5.10
N PRO A 20 5.04 2.54 -5.98
CA PRO A 20 6.05 3.55 -5.64
C PRO A 20 5.46 4.97 -5.72
N SER A 21 4.48 5.27 -4.86
CA SER A 21 3.70 6.52 -4.81
C SER A 21 4.57 7.78 -4.89
N ALA A 22 5.64 7.85 -4.10
CA ALA A 22 6.55 9.00 -4.06
C ALA A 22 7.33 9.22 -5.36
N VAL A 23 7.81 8.13 -5.97
CA VAL A 23 8.54 8.17 -7.24
C VAL A 23 7.58 8.54 -8.37
N TRP A 24 6.39 7.96 -8.36
CA TRP A 24 5.37 8.22 -9.37
C TRP A 24 4.92 9.68 -9.33
N VAL A 25 4.61 10.23 -8.14
CA VAL A 25 4.26 11.65 -8.01
C VAL A 25 5.41 12.56 -8.39
N GLY A 26 6.60 12.30 -7.86
CA GLY A 26 7.78 13.13 -8.12
C GLY A 26 8.12 13.19 -9.61
N LYS A 27 8.18 12.04 -10.29
CA LYS A 27 8.53 11.99 -11.72
C LYS A 27 7.42 12.57 -12.60
N THR A 28 6.16 12.25 -12.31
CA THR A 28 5.04 12.62 -13.21
C THR A 28 4.68 14.08 -13.11
N PHE A 29 4.68 14.66 -11.90
CA PHE A 29 4.19 16.04 -11.69
C PHE A 29 5.31 17.05 -11.44
N TYR A 30 6.49 16.60 -11.03
CA TYR A 30 7.61 17.48 -10.65
C TYR A 30 8.90 17.19 -11.41
N ASN A 31 8.88 16.25 -12.37
CA ASN A 31 10.06 15.81 -13.14
C ASN A 31 11.29 15.46 -12.28
N THR A 32 11.06 14.98 -11.05
CA THR A 32 12.11 14.76 -10.05
C THR A 32 11.95 13.37 -9.43
N ASP A 33 12.99 12.54 -9.46
CA ASP A 33 13.03 11.31 -8.64
C ASP A 33 13.42 11.65 -7.20
N VAL A 34 12.47 11.61 -6.27
CA VAL A 34 12.72 11.97 -4.87
C VAL A 34 13.79 11.10 -4.18
N ARG A 35 14.09 9.91 -4.73
CA ARG A 35 15.13 9.01 -4.19
C ARG A 35 16.56 9.50 -4.44
N GLU A 36 16.74 10.43 -5.37
CA GLU A 36 18.03 11.03 -5.68
C GLU A 36 18.33 12.24 -4.77
N TYR A 37 17.38 12.63 -3.91
CA TYR A 37 17.46 13.84 -3.07
C TYR A 37 17.04 13.57 -1.62
N GLY A 38 17.38 14.51 -0.74
CA GLY A 38 16.99 14.47 0.66
C GLY A 38 17.56 13.27 1.39
N SER A 39 16.70 12.46 2.01
CA SER A 39 17.12 11.23 2.69
C SER A 39 17.23 10.01 1.76
N GLY A 40 16.88 10.16 0.47
CA GLY A 40 16.86 9.07 -0.51
C GLY A 40 15.68 8.09 -0.39
N ASN A 41 14.83 8.23 0.63
CA ASN A 41 13.69 7.34 0.83
C ASN A 41 12.54 7.67 -0.13
N ALA A 42 11.85 6.64 -0.63
CA ALA A 42 10.69 6.76 -1.51
C ALA A 42 9.36 6.96 -0.76
N GLY A 43 9.37 7.76 0.31
CA GLY A 43 8.20 7.97 1.17
C GLY A 43 7.74 9.43 1.26
N ALA A 44 6.57 9.63 1.87
CA ALA A 44 5.97 10.95 2.06
C ALA A 44 6.91 11.94 2.74
N THR A 45 7.59 11.56 3.84
CA THR A 45 8.48 12.47 4.59
C THR A 45 9.62 13.02 3.73
N ASN A 46 10.21 12.19 2.87
CA ASN A 46 11.25 12.67 1.97
C ASN A 46 10.66 13.55 0.86
N THR A 47 9.49 13.17 0.34
CA THR A 47 8.74 13.99 -0.63
C THR A 47 8.40 15.37 -0.07
N PHE A 48 7.96 15.46 1.19
CA PHE A 48 7.73 16.74 1.87
C PHE A 48 8.99 17.60 1.93
N ARG A 49 10.13 16.98 2.20
CA ARG A 49 11.43 17.68 2.30
C ARG A 49 11.91 18.18 0.93
N VAL A 50 11.76 17.36 -0.11
CA VAL A 50 12.32 17.62 -1.45
C VAL A 50 11.38 18.47 -2.30
N LEU A 51 10.08 18.16 -2.30
CA LEU A 51 9.09 18.74 -3.22
C LEU A 51 8.00 19.56 -2.49
N GLY A 52 8.08 19.68 -1.16
CA GLY A 52 7.15 20.47 -0.36
C GLY A 52 5.79 19.80 -0.13
N LYS A 53 4.87 20.55 0.50
CA LYS A 53 3.56 20.04 0.93
C LYS A 53 2.65 19.63 -0.23
N GLY A 54 2.76 20.30 -1.37
CA GLY A 54 1.95 20.02 -2.57
C GLY A 54 2.14 18.59 -3.09
N ALA A 55 3.37 18.06 -3.02
CA ALA A 55 3.67 16.68 -3.39
C ALA A 55 3.56 15.70 -2.20
N GLY A 56 4.02 16.13 -1.01
CA GLY A 56 4.06 15.27 0.16
C GLY A 56 2.70 14.83 0.68
N ILE A 57 1.67 15.70 0.63
CA ILE A 57 0.31 15.37 1.07
C ILE A 57 -0.30 14.26 0.18
N PRO A 58 -0.32 14.37 -1.16
CA PRO A 58 -0.79 13.29 -2.01
C PRO A 58 -0.06 11.95 -1.77
N VAL A 59 1.27 11.97 -1.65
CA VAL A 59 2.07 10.75 -1.38
C VAL A 59 1.66 10.12 -0.05
N PHE A 60 1.55 10.92 1.01
CA PHE A 60 1.08 10.44 2.31
C PHE A 60 -0.31 9.80 2.21
N LEU A 61 -1.25 10.46 1.53
CA LEU A 61 -2.60 9.92 1.35
C LEU A 61 -2.59 8.62 0.56
N MET A 62 -1.79 8.51 -0.50
CA MET A 62 -1.65 7.24 -1.25
C MET A 62 -1.03 6.13 -0.41
N ASP A 63 -0.02 6.44 0.40
CA ASP A 63 0.63 5.44 1.27
C ASP A 63 -0.31 4.95 2.38
N VAL A 64 -1.19 5.81 2.89
CA VAL A 64 -2.27 5.40 3.81
C VAL A 64 -3.34 4.59 3.07
N LEU A 65 -3.79 5.07 1.91
CA LEU A 65 -4.85 4.44 1.12
C LEU A 65 -4.47 3.05 0.64
N LYS A 66 -3.22 2.81 0.24
CA LYS A 66 -2.79 1.47 -0.20
C LYS A 66 -2.83 0.46 0.96
N GLY A 67 -2.43 0.86 2.17
CA GLY A 67 -2.54 0.02 3.35
C GLY A 67 -3.99 -0.27 3.73
N TRP A 68 -4.83 0.76 3.73
CA TRP A 68 -6.28 0.62 3.95
C TRP A 68 -6.93 -0.28 2.88
N LEU A 69 -6.59 -0.11 1.61
CA LEU A 69 -7.13 -0.91 0.52
C LEU A 69 -6.75 -2.38 0.67
N SER A 70 -5.48 -2.67 0.99
CA SER A 70 -4.99 -4.04 1.17
C SER A 70 -5.73 -4.79 2.27
N VAL A 71 -5.98 -4.18 3.44
CA VAL A 71 -6.75 -4.87 4.51
C VAL A 71 -8.21 -5.11 4.13
N ASN A 72 -8.77 -4.30 3.23
CA ASN A 72 -10.13 -4.46 2.72
C ASN A 72 -10.25 -5.54 1.62
N TYR A 73 -9.15 -6.13 1.16
CA TYR A 73 -9.20 -7.24 0.20
C TYR A 73 -9.95 -8.48 0.72
N VAL A 74 -10.10 -8.63 2.04
CA VAL A 74 -10.91 -9.68 2.66
C VAL A 74 -12.37 -9.68 2.20
N TYR A 75 -12.92 -8.52 1.83
CA TYR A 75 -14.30 -8.40 1.34
C TYR A 75 -14.50 -8.93 -0.09
N PHE A 76 -13.40 -9.21 -0.80
CA PHE A 76 -13.45 -9.76 -2.15
C PHE A 76 -13.20 -11.27 -2.20
N ILE A 77 -13.02 -11.92 -1.03
CA ILE A 77 -12.92 -13.38 -0.92
C ILE A 77 -14.31 -14.00 -1.14
N SER A 78 -14.37 -15.15 -1.79
CA SER A 78 -15.64 -15.86 -1.98
C SER A 78 -16.22 -16.32 -0.64
N ASN A 79 -17.51 -16.05 -0.41
CA ASN A 79 -18.23 -16.37 0.84
C ASN A 79 -17.66 -15.69 2.10
N THR A 80 -17.20 -14.43 1.99
CA THR A 80 -16.72 -13.66 3.16
C THR A 80 -17.69 -13.67 4.35
N ASP A 81 -19.00 -13.60 4.11
CA ASP A 81 -20.02 -13.61 5.17
C ASP A 81 -20.09 -14.94 5.96
N ALA A 82 -19.52 -16.01 5.41
CA ALA A 82 -19.44 -17.32 6.06
C ALA A 82 -18.11 -17.55 6.79
N LEU A 83 -17.15 -16.61 6.71
CA LEU A 83 -15.90 -16.69 7.46
C LEU A 83 -16.18 -16.48 8.95
N SER A 84 -15.47 -17.23 9.81
CA SER A 84 -15.50 -16.93 11.23
C SER A 84 -14.85 -15.56 11.49
N PRO A 85 -15.25 -14.84 12.56
CA PRO A 85 -14.63 -13.55 12.90
C PRO A 85 -13.11 -13.63 13.06
N GLU A 86 -12.60 -14.76 13.57
CA GLU A 86 -11.16 -14.99 13.74
C GLU A 86 -10.47 -15.09 12.38
N LEU A 87 -10.99 -15.91 11.46
CA LEU A 87 -10.41 -16.07 10.13
C LEU A 87 -10.51 -14.80 9.29
N PHE A 88 -11.59 -14.02 9.46
CA PHE A 88 -11.72 -12.71 8.84
C PHE A 88 -10.60 -11.77 9.31
N PHE A 89 -10.38 -11.68 10.62
CA PHE A 89 -9.33 -10.85 11.21
C PHE A 89 -7.92 -11.33 10.82
N GLU A 90 -7.67 -12.64 10.81
CA GLU A 90 -6.39 -13.22 10.38
C GLU A 90 -6.07 -12.85 8.93
N ASN A 91 -7.05 -12.90 8.03
CA ASN A 91 -6.86 -12.49 6.64
C ASN A 91 -6.58 -10.98 6.51
N GLN A 92 -7.30 -10.13 7.25
CA GLN A 92 -7.01 -8.68 7.29
C GLN A 92 -5.58 -8.41 7.75
N LEU A 93 -5.13 -9.11 8.81
CA LEU A 93 -3.78 -8.98 9.33
C LEU A 93 -2.75 -9.45 8.31
N ALA A 94 -2.96 -10.60 7.66
CA ALA A 94 -2.07 -11.14 6.65
C ALA A 94 -1.91 -10.18 5.45
N PHE A 95 -3.01 -9.60 4.95
CA PHE A 95 -2.97 -8.63 3.87
C PHE A 95 -2.32 -7.31 4.29
N GLY A 96 -2.58 -6.84 5.52
CA GLY A 96 -1.91 -5.67 6.08
C GLY A 96 -0.39 -5.84 6.17
N ILE A 97 0.07 -6.99 6.69
CA ILE A 97 1.50 -7.32 6.77
C ILE A 97 2.11 -7.39 5.37
N ALA A 98 1.45 -8.05 4.41
CA ALA A 98 1.93 -8.14 3.04
C ALA A 98 2.11 -6.74 2.41
N ALA A 99 1.16 -5.83 2.62
CA ALA A 99 1.23 -4.46 2.14
C ALA A 99 2.37 -3.66 2.79
N VAL A 100 2.61 -3.85 4.08
CA VAL A 100 3.74 -3.21 4.80
C VAL A 100 5.09 -3.74 4.32
N ILE A 101 5.19 -5.04 4.05
CA ILE A 101 6.42 -5.64 3.48
C ILE A 101 6.67 -5.14 2.06
N GLY A 102 5.60 -4.89 1.29
CA GLY A 102 5.70 -4.32 -0.05
C GLY A 102 6.14 -2.85 -0.05
N HIS A 103 5.69 -2.06 0.94
CA HIS A 103 5.94 -0.62 1.02
C HIS A 103 7.39 -0.27 1.36
#